data_AF-A0A6L2NLI1-F1
#
_entry.id   AF-A0A6L2NLI1-F1
#
_cell.length_a   1.000
_cell.length_b   1.000
_cell.length_c   1.000
_cell.angle_alpha   90.00
_cell.angle_beta   90.00
_cell.angle_gamma   90.00
#
_symmetry.space_group_name_H-M   'P 1'
#
loop_
_entity.id
_entity.type
_entity.pdbx_description
1 polymer ?
#
loop_
_entity_poly.entity_id
_entity_poly.type
_entity_poly.pdbx_seq_one_letter_code
_entity_poly.pdbx_strand_id
1 'polypeptide(L)'
;MPLRYPHVVSRAYGSLGSSHFEKVAETHAEYGESVGKLVQDSELSQVNKDQALRIKELEGKLAKKDSALIYVERISAERDQEKEKLVTQLSRTKMEKFDCIHKLLPTMVERLFQSQTYKQSLSEPLNLAIQARWGKCLTEERYEEDLIELMSRMENFDACVDKKMYVEYDNLFEKRYLYVKKISYGFCHAVSDLLKLYPDSSPPGQDPPSKPSCKVPSTFALNKP
;
A
#
# COMPACT_ATOMS: atom_id res chain seq x y z
N MET A 1 17.74 77.67 73.83
CA MET A 1 18.80 78.67 73.56
C MET A 1 19.05 78.72 72.06
N PRO A 2 18.76 79.84 71.38
CA PRO A 2 18.93 79.99 69.93
C PRO A 2 20.31 80.57 69.59
N LEU A 3 21.08 79.87 68.76
CA LEU A 3 22.35 80.37 68.22
C LEU A 3 22.05 81.37 67.09
N ARG A 4 22.11 82.66 67.43
CA ARG A 4 22.13 83.78 66.47
C ARG A 4 23.41 83.71 65.65
N TYR A 5 23.30 83.44 64.35
CA TYR A 5 24.39 83.68 63.40
C TYR A 5 24.52 85.19 63.15
N PRO A 6 25.75 85.75 63.18
CA PRO A 6 25.97 87.16 62.96
C PRO A 6 25.78 87.52 61.49
N HIS A 7 24.94 88.53 61.27
CA HIS A 7 24.90 89.34 60.05
C HIS A 7 26.25 90.05 59.91
N VAL A 8 27.18 89.46 59.15
CA VAL A 8 28.45 90.10 58.77
C VAL A 8 28.36 90.54 57.31
N VAL A 9 28.06 91.83 57.16
CA VAL A 9 28.70 92.76 56.21
C VAL A 9 28.95 92.22 54.80
N SER A 10 27.95 92.38 53.94
CA SER A 10 28.15 92.54 52.49
C SER A 10 28.96 93.82 52.23
N ARG A 11 30.22 93.69 51.81
CA ARG A 11 31.02 94.81 51.30
C ARG A 11 31.82 94.39 50.06
N ALA A 12 31.38 94.92 48.93
CA ALA A 12 32.09 95.20 47.69
C ALA A 12 33.43 94.47 47.42
N TYR A 13 33.36 93.27 46.86
CA TYR A 13 34.36 92.80 45.88
C TYR A 13 33.82 93.12 44.49
N GLY A 14 33.94 94.39 44.10
CA GLY A 14 33.58 94.88 42.78
C GLY A 14 34.68 94.61 41.76
N SER A 15 34.31 93.86 40.72
CA SER A 15 34.62 94.19 39.33
C SER A 15 36.07 94.13 38.83
N LEU A 16 36.88 93.16 39.27
CA LEU A 16 38.12 92.80 38.56
C LEU A 16 38.34 91.29 38.34
N GLY A 17 37.36 90.44 38.65
CA GLY A 17 37.45 88.99 38.43
C GLY A 17 36.46 88.38 37.41
N SER A 18 35.42 89.12 37.00
CA SER A 18 34.27 88.53 36.30
C SER A 18 34.60 87.93 34.92
N SER A 19 35.42 88.60 34.12
CA SER A 19 35.75 88.13 32.76
C SER A 19 36.68 86.92 32.74
N HIS A 20 37.47 86.71 33.81
CA HIS A 20 38.34 85.54 33.93
C HIS A 20 37.54 84.30 34.33
N PHE A 21 36.57 84.44 35.25
CA PHE A 21 35.69 83.33 35.62
C PHE A 21 34.77 82.91 34.47
N GLU A 22 34.30 83.85 33.66
CA GLU A 22 33.45 83.58 32.49
C GLU A 22 34.20 82.78 31.40
N LYS A 23 35.43 83.18 31.06
CA LYS A 23 36.29 82.40 30.14
C LYS A 23 36.61 81.01 30.67
N VAL A 24 36.88 80.89 31.97
CA VAL A 24 37.12 79.59 32.61
C VAL A 24 35.87 78.71 32.52
N ALA A 25 34.68 79.27 32.78
CA ALA A 25 33.42 78.53 32.65
C ALA A 25 33.16 78.07 31.20
N GLU A 26 33.43 78.91 30.20
CA GLU A 26 33.30 78.58 28.77
C GLU A 26 34.26 77.46 28.37
N THR A 27 35.53 77.55 28.75
CA THR A 27 36.51 76.48 28.49
C THR A 27 36.14 75.16 29.18
N HIS A 28 35.56 75.19 30.38
CA HIS A 28 35.07 73.99 31.06
C HIS A 28 33.84 73.39 30.38
N ALA A 29 32.95 74.22 29.83
CA ALA A 29 31.79 73.76 29.06
C ALA A 29 32.22 73.09 27.75
N GLU A 30 33.13 73.72 27.00
CA GLU A 30 33.72 73.15 25.78
C GLU A 30 34.47 71.83 26.07
N TYR A 31 35.24 71.80 27.16
CA TYR A 31 35.94 70.58 27.59
C TYR A 31 34.95 69.47 27.96
N GLY A 32 33.88 69.79 28.68
CA GLY A 32 32.82 68.84 29.02
C GLY A 32 32.13 68.24 27.79
N GLU A 33 31.85 69.07 26.77
CA GLU A 33 31.28 68.61 25.51
C GLU A 33 32.25 67.72 24.72
N SER A 34 33.53 68.10 24.66
CA SER A 34 34.56 67.29 23.99
C SER A 34 34.78 65.94 24.67
N VAL A 35 34.76 65.89 26.01
CA VAL A 35 34.86 64.64 26.77
C VAL A 35 33.62 63.79 26.56
N GLY A 36 32.42 64.38 26.56
CA GLY A 36 31.17 63.68 26.27
C GLY A 36 31.16 63.02 24.89
N LYS A 37 31.61 63.75 23.86
CA LYS A 37 31.77 63.21 22.49
C LYS A 37 32.76 62.04 22.45
N LEU A 38 33.90 62.18 23.11
CA LEU A 38 34.93 61.12 23.14
C LEU A 38 34.44 59.85 23.85
N VAL A 39 33.64 59.99 24.91
CA VAL A 39 32.99 58.86 25.58
C VAL A 39 31.97 58.19 24.66
N GLN A 40 31.11 58.96 23.99
CA GLN A 40 30.15 58.44 23.03
C GLN A 40 30.84 57.71 21.86
N ASP A 41 31.91 58.27 21.32
CA ASP A 41 32.68 57.65 20.23
C ASP A 41 33.33 56.34 20.69
N SER A 42 33.81 56.27 21.93
CA SER A 42 34.36 55.05 22.53
C SER A 42 33.29 53.95 22.69
N GLU A 43 32.10 54.31 23.19
CA GLU A 43 30.96 53.40 23.33
C GLU A 43 30.49 52.87 21.97
N LEU A 44 30.34 53.76 20.98
CA LEU A 44 29.98 53.39 19.60
C LEU A 44 31.04 52.48 18.98
N SER A 45 32.33 52.76 19.21
CA SER A 45 33.42 51.89 18.75
C SER A 45 33.33 50.49 19.34
N GLN A 46 33.00 50.38 20.63
CA GLN A 46 32.84 49.08 21.30
C GLN A 46 31.62 48.31 20.76
N VAL A 47 30.47 48.97 20.63
CA VAL A 47 29.26 48.37 20.06
C VAL A 47 29.52 47.86 18.64
N ASN A 48 30.24 48.63 17.81
CA ASN A 48 30.59 48.21 16.46
C ASN A 48 31.48 46.96 16.44
N LYS A 49 32.44 46.84 17.37
CA LYS A 49 33.28 45.64 17.50
C LYS A 49 32.45 44.43 17.91
N ASP A 50 31.55 44.59 18.88
CA ASP A 50 30.69 43.51 19.37
C ASP A 50 29.71 43.05 18.28
N GLN A 51 29.15 43.99 17.51
CA GLN A 51 28.33 43.68 16.34
C GLN A 51 29.11 42.91 15.27
N ALA A 52 30.34 43.34 14.96
CA ALA A 52 31.19 42.66 13.99
C ALA A 52 31.52 41.22 14.41
N LEU A 53 31.80 40.98 15.69
CA LEU A 53 32.00 39.64 16.24
C LEU A 53 30.74 38.78 16.13
N ARG A 54 29.57 39.35 16.47
CA ARG A 54 28.29 38.64 16.39
C ARG A 54 27.93 38.29 14.95
N ILE A 55 28.17 39.18 13.99
CA ILE A 55 27.96 38.92 12.56
C ILE A 55 28.81 37.72 12.13
N LYS A 56 30.11 37.74 12.45
CA LYS A 56 31.02 36.64 12.11
C LYS A 56 30.60 35.29 12.74
N GLU A 57 30.11 35.32 13.98
CA GLU A 57 29.59 34.11 14.64
C GLU A 57 28.33 33.58 13.92
N LEU A 58 27.40 34.47 13.54
CA LEU A 58 26.18 34.11 12.84
C LEU A 58 26.46 33.58 11.43
N GLU A 59 27.40 34.18 10.69
CA GLU A 59 27.88 33.67 9.40
C GLU A 59 28.44 32.26 9.53
N GLY A 60 29.26 32.01 10.56
CA GLY A 60 29.79 30.68 10.84
C GLY A 60 28.68 29.66 11.19
N LYS A 61 27.66 30.07 11.94
CA LYS A 61 26.49 29.21 12.23
C LYS A 61 25.65 28.95 10.99
N LEU A 62 25.49 29.94 10.11
CA LEU A 62 24.74 29.82 8.87
C LEU A 62 25.42 28.84 7.93
N ALA A 63 26.73 29.00 7.68
CA ALA A 63 27.51 28.09 6.85
C ALA A 63 27.46 26.63 7.35
N LYS A 64 27.47 26.41 8.67
CA LYS A 64 27.30 25.08 9.27
C LYS A 64 25.90 24.50 9.00
N LYS A 65 24.85 25.31 9.10
CA LYS A 65 23.48 24.88 8.81
C LYS A 65 23.30 24.56 7.33
N ASP A 66 23.86 25.36 6.43
CA ASP A 66 23.79 25.14 4.98
C ASP A 66 24.49 23.84 4.60
N SER A 67 25.68 23.58 5.16
CA SER A 67 26.38 22.31 4.97
C SER A 67 25.59 21.10 5.49
N ALA A 68 24.94 21.24 6.65
CA ALA A 68 24.09 20.18 7.21
C ALA A 68 22.84 19.94 6.36
N LEU A 69 22.23 21.00 5.81
CA LEU A 69 21.07 20.90 4.93
C LEU A 69 21.42 20.13 3.65
N ILE A 70 22.52 20.49 2.98
CA ILE A 70 23.01 19.80 1.77
C ILE A 70 23.25 18.31 2.04
N TYR A 71 23.78 17.96 3.22
CA TYR A 71 24.01 16.57 3.61
C TYR A 71 22.69 15.80 3.80
N VAL A 72 21.71 16.42 4.47
CA VAL A 72 20.37 15.83 4.64
C VAL A 72 19.68 15.62 3.30
N GLU A 73 19.74 16.62 2.41
CA GLU A 73 19.17 16.53 1.06
C GLU A 73 19.76 15.37 0.26
N ARG A 74 21.08 15.17 0.34
CA ARG A 74 21.75 14.03 -0.30
C ARG A 74 21.22 12.69 0.24
N ILE A 75 21.13 12.54 1.56
CA ILE A 75 20.60 11.30 2.18
C ILE A 75 19.15 11.06 1.76
N SER A 76 18.31 12.10 1.68
CA SER A 76 16.94 11.92 1.19
C SER A 76 16.91 11.43 -0.26
N ALA A 77 17.71 12.02 -1.15
CA ALA A 77 17.76 11.62 -2.55
C ALA A 77 18.25 10.17 -2.72
N GLU A 78 19.25 9.74 -1.95
CA GLU A 78 19.74 8.36 -1.94
C GLU A 78 18.65 7.37 -1.48
N ARG A 79 17.93 7.71 -0.41
CA ARG A 79 16.82 6.88 0.10
C ARG A 79 15.66 6.80 -0.88
N ASP A 80 15.33 7.89 -1.56
CA ASP A 80 14.28 7.90 -2.58
C ASP A 80 14.67 6.99 -3.75
N GLN A 81 15.94 7.04 -4.20
CA GLN A 81 16.45 6.14 -5.22
C GLN A 81 16.43 4.66 -4.79
N GLU A 82 16.82 4.36 -3.55
CA GLU A 82 16.76 2.99 -3.01
C GLU A 82 15.32 2.47 -2.96
N LYS A 83 14.38 3.31 -2.51
CA LYS A 83 12.96 2.97 -2.49
C LYS A 83 12.44 2.64 -3.88
N GLU A 84 12.78 3.44 -4.90
CA GLU A 84 12.39 3.15 -6.28
C GLU A 84 12.96 1.80 -6.79
N LYS A 85 14.22 1.50 -6.47
CA LYS A 85 14.85 0.21 -6.81
C LYS A 85 14.12 -0.95 -6.15
N LEU A 86 13.80 -0.85 -4.86
CA LEU A 86 13.07 -1.89 -4.12
C LEU A 86 11.65 -2.09 -4.66
N VAL A 87 10.93 -1.00 -4.97
CA VAL A 87 9.59 -1.07 -5.59
C VAL A 87 9.64 -1.76 -6.94
N THR A 88 10.66 -1.47 -7.76
CA THR A 88 10.86 -2.11 -9.06
C THR A 88 11.16 -3.60 -8.93
N GLN A 89 12.05 -3.98 -8.01
CA GLN A 89 12.37 -5.39 -7.74
C GLN A 89 11.14 -6.15 -7.23
N LEU A 90 10.41 -5.58 -6.25
CA LEU A 90 9.19 -6.17 -5.72
C LEU A 90 8.14 -6.39 -6.81
N SER A 91 7.95 -5.40 -7.70
CA SER A 91 7.00 -5.50 -8.81
C SER A 91 7.39 -6.61 -9.79
N ARG A 92 8.69 -6.72 -10.12
CA ARG A 92 9.21 -7.79 -10.98
C ARG A 92 9.00 -9.17 -10.37
N THR A 93 9.42 -9.38 -9.12
CA THR A 93 9.24 -10.67 -8.43
C THR A 93 7.76 -11.03 -8.29
N LYS A 94 6.89 -10.05 -8.05
CA LYS A 94 5.44 -10.26 -8.01
C LYS A 94 4.92 -10.75 -9.37
N MET A 95 5.31 -10.10 -10.48
CA MET A 95 4.93 -10.52 -11.83
C MET A 95 5.44 -11.92 -12.16
N GLU A 96 6.70 -12.22 -11.87
CA GLU A 96 7.30 -13.56 -12.09
C GLU A 96 6.53 -14.65 -11.33
N LYS A 97 6.10 -14.37 -10.09
CA LYS A 97 5.27 -15.29 -9.31
C LYS A 97 3.91 -15.51 -9.98
N PHE A 98 3.24 -14.44 -10.44
CA PHE A 98 1.97 -14.54 -11.16
C PHE A 98 2.09 -15.35 -12.46
N ASP A 99 3.12 -15.10 -13.25
CA ASP A 99 3.39 -15.85 -14.49
C ASP A 99 3.60 -17.33 -14.20
N CYS A 100 4.30 -17.65 -13.11
CA CYS A 100 4.51 -19.02 -12.71
C CYS A 100 3.21 -19.72 -12.29
N ILE A 101 2.37 -19.05 -11.49
CA ILE A 101 1.04 -19.55 -11.12
C ILE A 101 0.18 -19.78 -12.36
N HIS A 102 0.19 -18.83 -13.30
CA HIS A 102 -0.57 -18.95 -14.55
C HIS A 102 -0.12 -20.15 -15.38
N LYS A 103 1.19 -20.43 -15.43
CA LYS A 103 1.75 -21.62 -16.08
C LYS A 103 1.37 -22.93 -15.38
N LEU A 104 1.20 -22.90 -14.05
CA LEU A 104 0.80 -24.06 -13.26
C LEU A 104 -0.71 -24.34 -13.27
N LEU A 105 -1.52 -23.32 -13.54
CA LEU A 105 -2.97 -23.40 -13.47
C LEU A 105 -3.56 -24.54 -14.31
N PRO A 106 -3.15 -24.77 -15.58
CA PRO A 106 -3.64 -25.90 -16.36
C PRO A 106 -3.38 -27.25 -15.69
N THR A 107 -2.18 -27.46 -15.12
CA THR A 107 -1.82 -28.70 -14.42
C THR A 107 -2.63 -28.88 -13.14
N MET A 108 -2.88 -27.81 -12.38
CA MET A 108 -3.70 -27.87 -11.17
C MET A 108 -5.16 -28.21 -11.53
N VAL A 109 -5.69 -27.61 -12.60
CA VAL A 109 -7.04 -27.89 -13.10
C VAL A 109 -7.15 -29.34 -13.59
N GLU A 110 -6.16 -29.82 -14.36
CA GLU A 110 -6.11 -31.21 -14.82
C GLU A 110 -6.12 -32.20 -13.64
N ARG A 111 -5.31 -31.94 -12.61
CA ARG A 111 -5.28 -32.75 -11.38
C ARG A 111 -6.60 -32.69 -10.61
N LEU A 112 -7.26 -31.53 -10.56
CA LEU A 112 -8.59 -31.41 -9.98
C LEU A 112 -9.59 -32.29 -10.73
N PHE A 113 -9.56 -32.28 -12.06
CA PHE A 113 -10.39 -33.18 -12.88
C PHE A 113 -10.07 -34.66 -12.67
N GLN A 114 -8.87 -35.00 -12.22
CA GLN A 114 -8.52 -36.37 -11.84
C GLN A 114 -9.04 -36.77 -10.45
N SER A 115 -9.36 -35.82 -9.58
CA SER A 115 -9.86 -36.06 -8.22
C SER A 115 -11.21 -36.80 -8.21
N GLN A 116 -11.28 -37.88 -7.44
CA GLN A 116 -12.50 -38.68 -7.35
C GLN A 116 -13.67 -37.90 -6.71
N THR A 117 -13.40 -37.11 -5.68
CA THR A 117 -14.42 -36.30 -5.00
C THR A 117 -14.99 -35.21 -5.91
N TYR A 118 -14.13 -34.62 -6.75
CA TYR A 118 -14.55 -33.64 -7.75
C TYR A 118 -15.39 -34.30 -8.86
N LYS A 119 -14.93 -35.43 -9.42
CA LYS A 119 -15.69 -36.20 -10.42
C LYS A 119 -17.07 -36.62 -9.90
N GLN A 120 -17.14 -37.09 -8.66
CA GLN A 120 -18.41 -37.45 -8.01
C GLN A 120 -19.33 -36.24 -7.90
N SER A 121 -18.79 -35.10 -7.47
CA SER A 121 -19.56 -33.86 -7.37
C SER A 121 -20.07 -33.38 -8.72
N LEU A 122 -19.28 -33.56 -9.79
CA LEU A 122 -19.63 -33.15 -11.15
C LEU A 122 -20.67 -34.05 -11.82
N SER A 123 -20.90 -35.26 -11.29
CA SER A 123 -21.80 -36.23 -11.91
C SER A 123 -23.26 -35.74 -11.97
N GLU A 124 -23.74 -35.13 -10.90
CA GLU A 124 -25.11 -34.60 -10.81
C GLU A 124 -25.38 -33.44 -11.79
N PRO A 125 -24.63 -32.33 -11.80
CA PRO A 125 -24.85 -31.26 -12.77
C PRO A 125 -24.63 -31.71 -14.22
N LEU A 126 -23.73 -32.66 -14.47
CA LEU A 126 -23.55 -33.22 -15.82
C LEU A 126 -24.78 -34.04 -16.25
N ASN A 127 -25.35 -34.85 -15.35
CA ASN A 127 -26.57 -35.61 -15.63
C ASN A 127 -27.75 -34.67 -15.90
N LEU A 128 -27.90 -33.61 -15.11
CA LEU A 128 -28.92 -32.58 -15.34
C LEU A 128 -28.72 -31.88 -16.68
N ALA A 129 -27.47 -31.57 -17.07
CA ALA A 129 -27.16 -30.96 -18.36
C ALA A 129 -27.50 -31.87 -19.55
N ILE A 130 -27.29 -33.18 -19.40
CA ILE A 130 -27.70 -34.17 -20.41
C ILE A 130 -29.22 -34.19 -20.53
N GLN A 131 -29.95 -34.24 -19.42
CA GLN A 131 -31.42 -34.22 -19.40
C GLN A 131 -31.99 -32.93 -20.00
N ALA A 132 -31.45 -31.78 -19.61
CA ALA A 132 -31.74 -30.45 -20.18
C ALA A 132 -31.64 -30.44 -21.71
N ARG A 133 -30.49 -30.92 -22.21
CA ARG A 133 -30.24 -30.98 -23.66
C ARG A 133 -31.21 -31.93 -24.36
N TRP A 134 -31.53 -33.06 -23.75
CA TRP A 134 -32.50 -34.00 -24.30
C TRP A 134 -33.90 -33.38 -24.38
N GLY A 135 -34.34 -32.69 -23.32
CA GLY A 135 -35.61 -31.96 -23.32
C GLY A 135 -35.68 -30.93 -24.44
N LYS A 136 -34.62 -30.15 -24.63
CA LYS A 136 -34.54 -29.17 -25.72
C LYS A 136 -34.61 -29.81 -27.10
N CYS A 137 -33.86 -30.88 -27.36
CA CYS A 137 -33.91 -31.58 -28.64
C CYS A 137 -35.32 -32.15 -28.94
N LEU A 138 -36.07 -32.57 -27.93
CA LEU A 138 -37.43 -33.08 -28.12
C LEU A 138 -38.43 -31.97 -28.49
N THR A 139 -38.22 -30.74 -28.01
CA THR A 139 -39.09 -29.59 -28.29
C THR A 139 -38.93 -29.03 -29.70
N GLU A 140 -37.77 -29.24 -30.36
CA GLU A 140 -37.48 -28.64 -31.67
C GLU A 140 -38.21 -29.34 -32.86
N GLU A 141 -38.72 -30.57 -32.67
CA GLU A 141 -39.23 -31.41 -33.78
C GLU A 141 -40.68 -31.91 -33.61
N ARG A 142 -41.42 -31.51 -32.56
CA ARG A 142 -42.77 -32.04 -32.27
C ARG A 142 -43.80 -30.97 -31.95
N TYR A 143 -45.07 -31.28 -32.22
CA TYR A 143 -46.22 -30.50 -31.74
C TYR A 143 -46.33 -30.60 -30.21
N GLU A 144 -46.88 -29.56 -29.59
CA GLU A 144 -46.89 -29.37 -28.14
C GLU A 144 -47.66 -30.49 -27.41
N GLU A 145 -48.73 -31.00 -28.00
CA GLU A 145 -49.53 -32.11 -27.46
C GLU A 145 -48.75 -33.43 -27.39
N ASP A 146 -48.03 -33.78 -28.47
CA ASP A 146 -47.20 -34.98 -28.53
C ASP A 146 -46.03 -34.91 -27.54
N LEU A 147 -45.51 -33.70 -27.30
CA LEU A 147 -44.45 -33.45 -26.35
C LEU A 147 -44.93 -33.65 -24.91
N ILE A 148 -46.12 -33.14 -24.56
CA ILE A 148 -46.71 -33.30 -23.23
C ILE A 148 -46.99 -34.79 -22.94
N GLU A 149 -47.56 -35.51 -23.90
CA GLU A 149 -47.80 -36.96 -23.76
C GLU A 149 -46.46 -37.73 -23.59
N LEU A 150 -45.44 -37.40 -24.38
CA LEU A 150 -44.12 -38.03 -24.29
C LEU A 150 -43.45 -37.76 -22.93
N MET A 151 -43.45 -36.50 -22.47
CA MET A 151 -42.86 -36.12 -21.19
C MET A 151 -43.59 -36.77 -20.01
N SER A 152 -44.92 -36.85 -20.05
CA SER A 152 -45.71 -37.50 -18.99
C SER A 152 -45.44 -39.01 -18.87
N ARG A 153 -44.93 -39.65 -19.93
CA ARG A 153 -44.51 -41.06 -19.94
C ARG A 153 -43.06 -41.26 -19.47
N MET A 154 -42.23 -40.22 -19.48
CA MET A 154 -40.86 -40.31 -18.95
C MET A 154 -40.89 -40.19 -17.43
N GLU A 155 -40.74 -41.32 -16.76
CA GLU A 155 -40.52 -41.36 -15.33
C GLU A 155 -39.23 -40.60 -14.97
N ASN A 156 -39.33 -39.63 -14.07
CA ASN A 156 -38.23 -38.75 -13.60
C ASN A 156 -37.79 -37.61 -14.54
N PHE A 157 -38.59 -37.24 -15.55
CA PHE A 157 -38.31 -36.02 -16.33
C PHE A 157 -38.74 -34.76 -15.55
N ASP A 158 -37.81 -33.85 -15.31
CA ASP A 158 -38.06 -32.56 -14.66
C ASP A 158 -38.13 -31.44 -15.71
N ALA A 159 -39.30 -30.83 -15.89
CA ALA A 159 -39.48 -29.71 -16.82
C ALA A 159 -38.68 -28.45 -16.41
N CYS A 160 -38.19 -28.38 -15.16
CA CYS A 160 -37.36 -27.30 -14.65
C CYS A 160 -35.86 -27.67 -14.56
N VAL A 161 -35.44 -28.76 -15.22
CA VAL A 161 -34.07 -29.30 -15.13
C VAL A 161 -33.00 -28.28 -15.52
N ASP A 162 -33.27 -27.38 -16.46
CA ASP A 162 -32.34 -26.32 -16.90
C ASP A 162 -31.96 -25.39 -15.74
N LYS A 163 -32.94 -24.92 -14.96
CA LYS A 163 -32.68 -24.05 -13.81
C LYS A 163 -31.93 -24.78 -12.71
N LYS A 164 -32.29 -26.04 -12.47
CA LYS A 164 -31.65 -26.89 -11.47
C LYS A 164 -30.19 -27.18 -11.83
N MET A 165 -29.89 -27.37 -13.12
CA MET A 165 -28.54 -27.60 -13.61
C MET A 165 -27.59 -26.45 -13.25
N TYR A 166 -28.01 -25.20 -13.45
CA TYR A 166 -27.18 -24.04 -13.07
C TYR A 166 -26.95 -23.95 -11.56
N VAL A 167 -27.99 -24.19 -10.76
CA VAL A 167 -27.87 -24.19 -9.29
C VAL A 167 -26.87 -25.27 -8.82
N GLU A 168 -26.99 -26.50 -9.33
CA GLU A 168 -26.05 -27.56 -8.94
C GLU A 168 -24.64 -27.34 -9.48
N TYR A 169 -24.50 -26.68 -10.64
CA TYR A 169 -23.21 -26.28 -11.16
C TYR A 169 -22.54 -25.22 -10.27
N ASP A 170 -23.28 -24.21 -9.82
CA ASP A 170 -22.77 -23.18 -8.91
C ASP A 170 -22.39 -23.78 -7.55
N ASN A 171 -23.19 -24.72 -7.04
CA ASN A 171 -22.90 -25.48 -5.82
C ASN A 171 -21.55 -26.22 -5.88
N LEU A 172 -21.04 -26.55 -7.08
CA LEU A 172 -19.71 -27.15 -7.23
C LEU A 172 -18.62 -26.23 -6.70
N PHE A 173 -18.74 -24.92 -6.88
CA PHE A 173 -17.71 -23.96 -6.49
C PHE A 173 -17.79 -23.58 -5.01
N GLU A 174 -18.94 -23.78 -4.37
CA GLU A 174 -19.11 -23.61 -2.93
C GLU A 174 -18.49 -24.78 -2.13
N LYS A 175 -18.41 -25.97 -2.75
CA LYS A 175 -17.81 -27.15 -2.12
C LYS A 175 -16.32 -26.94 -1.84
N ARG A 176 -15.93 -27.22 -0.60
CA ARG A 176 -14.52 -27.16 -0.16
C ARG A 176 -13.78 -28.45 -0.50
N TYR A 177 -13.23 -28.53 -1.71
CA TYR A 177 -12.36 -29.64 -2.08
C TYR A 177 -11.02 -29.58 -1.33
N LEU A 178 -10.62 -30.69 -0.71
CA LEU A 178 -9.38 -30.76 0.06
C LEU A 178 -8.14 -30.45 -0.81
N TYR A 179 -8.15 -30.87 -2.07
CA TYR A 179 -7.10 -30.53 -3.04
C TYR A 179 -6.98 -29.02 -3.28
N VAL A 180 -8.10 -28.32 -3.50
CA VAL A 180 -8.13 -26.86 -3.67
C VAL A 180 -7.65 -26.17 -2.40
N LYS A 181 -8.07 -26.66 -1.23
CA LYS A 181 -7.60 -26.16 0.08
C LYS A 181 -6.08 -26.31 0.24
N LYS A 182 -5.50 -27.46 -0.16
CA LYS A 182 -4.05 -27.69 -0.15
C LYS A 182 -3.31 -26.70 -1.05
N ILE A 183 -3.82 -26.48 -2.28
CA ILE A 183 -3.24 -25.50 -3.20
C ILE A 183 -3.30 -24.08 -2.63
N SER A 184 -4.43 -23.68 -2.03
CA SER A 184 -4.59 -22.31 -1.50
C SER A 184 -3.60 -22.02 -0.37
N TYR A 185 -3.33 -22.97 0.52
CA TYR A 185 -2.28 -22.81 1.53
C TYR A 185 -0.87 -22.87 0.93
N GLY A 186 -0.71 -23.62 -0.15
CA GLY A 186 0.55 -23.72 -0.88
C GLY A 186 1.00 -22.44 -1.58
N PHE A 187 0.16 -21.40 -1.64
CA PHE A 187 0.53 -20.12 -2.26
C PHE A 187 1.69 -19.40 -1.56
N CYS A 188 1.95 -19.76 -0.30
CA CYS A 188 3.12 -19.29 0.46
C CYS A 188 4.39 -20.12 0.20
N HIS A 189 4.27 -21.29 -0.45
CA HIS A 189 5.39 -22.19 -0.70
C HIS A 189 6.06 -21.93 -2.06
N ALA A 190 7.22 -22.54 -2.24
CA ALA A 190 7.89 -22.52 -3.54
C ALA A 190 7.05 -23.26 -4.59
N VAL A 191 7.19 -22.84 -5.84
CA VAL A 191 6.54 -23.44 -7.03
C VAL A 191 6.79 -24.96 -7.09
N SER A 192 8.00 -25.39 -6.72
CA SER A 192 8.40 -26.79 -6.63
C SER A 192 7.56 -27.59 -5.64
N ASP A 193 7.10 -26.97 -4.55
CA ASP A 193 6.29 -27.62 -3.54
C ASP A 193 4.83 -27.72 -3.97
N LEU A 194 4.33 -26.73 -4.73
CA LEU A 194 3.01 -26.80 -5.38
C LEU A 194 2.92 -27.99 -6.35
N LEU A 195 3.99 -28.27 -7.09
CA LEU A 195 4.05 -29.40 -8.01
C LEU A 195 3.98 -30.77 -7.31
N LYS A 196 4.35 -30.85 -6.03
CA LYS A 196 4.27 -32.07 -5.23
C LYS A 196 2.86 -32.32 -4.67
N LEU A 197 1.94 -31.37 -4.77
CA LEU A 197 0.57 -31.54 -4.31
C LEU A 197 -0.23 -32.39 -5.31
N TYR A 198 -0.65 -33.57 -4.86
CA TYR A 198 -1.54 -34.45 -5.62
C TYR A 198 -2.96 -34.41 -5.06
N PRO A 199 -3.99 -34.58 -5.92
CA PRO A 199 -5.34 -34.85 -5.46
C PRO A 199 -5.34 -36.12 -4.62
N ASP A 200 -6.21 -36.18 -3.61
CA ASP A 200 -6.25 -37.33 -2.71
C ASP A 200 -6.44 -38.61 -3.52
N SER A 201 -5.55 -39.57 -3.31
CA SER A 201 -5.69 -40.91 -3.86
C SER A 201 -7.01 -41.51 -3.38
N SER A 202 -7.66 -42.29 -4.24
CA SER A 202 -8.82 -43.08 -3.83
C SER A 202 -8.48 -43.88 -2.55
N PRO A 203 -9.41 -43.99 -1.59
CA PRO A 203 -9.20 -44.81 -0.40
C PRO A 203 -8.69 -46.19 -0.83
N PRO A 204 -7.58 -46.68 -0.23
CA PRO A 204 -7.08 -48.01 -0.56
C PRO A 204 -8.14 -49.04 -0.14
N GLY A 205 -8.83 -49.63 -1.12
CA GLY A 205 -9.91 -50.59 -0.87
C GLY A 205 -11.20 -50.39 -1.69
N GLN A 206 -11.33 -49.33 -2.50
CA GLN A 206 -12.36 -49.34 -3.55
C GLN A 206 -11.85 -50.13 -4.75
N ASP A 207 -12.34 -51.35 -4.91
CA ASP A 207 -12.16 -52.13 -6.14
C ASP A 207 -12.56 -51.26 -7.34
N PRO A 208 -11.80 -51.31 -8.45
CA PRO A 208 -12.14 -50.56 -9.64
C PRO A 208 -13.60 -50.88 -10.02
N PRO A 209 -14.44 -49.87 -10.34
CA PRO A 209 -15.82 -50.12 -10.75
C PRO A 209 -15.79 -51.16 -11.85
N SER A 210 -16.44 -52.29 -11.58
CA SER A 210 -16.48 -53.44 -12.48
C SER A 210 -16.85 -52.93 -13.86
N LYS A 211 -15.91 -53.11 -14.80
CA LYS A 211 -16.00 -52.65 -16.18
C LYS A 211 -17.40 -53.00 -16.70
N PRO A 212 -18.26 -52.03 -17.07
CA PRO A 212 -19.57 -52.34 -17.59
C PRO A 212 -19.36 -53.19 -18.84
N SER A 213 -19.80 -54.45 -18.77
CA SER A 213 -19.73 -55.39 -19.88
C SER A 213 -20.69 -54.89 -20.95
N CYS A 214 -20.17 -54.04 -21.83
CA CYS A 214 -20.87 -53.53 -22.99
C CYS A 214 -21.01 -54.69 -23.99
N LYS A 215 -21.95 -55.61 -23.73
CA LYS A 215 -22.44 -56.57 -24.71
C LYS A 215 -23.31 -55.77 -25.68
N VAL A 216 -22.69 -55.24 -26.73
CA VAL A 216 -23.41 -54.69 -27.88
C VAL A 216 -24.03 -55.88 -28.63
N PRO A 217 -25.38 -55.96 -28.76
CA PRO A 217 -26.00 -56.91 -29.66
C PRO A 217 -25.75 -56.41 -31.08
N SER A 218 -24.82 -57.05 -31.79
CA SER A 218 -24.62 -56.81 -33.22
C SER A 218 -25.68 -57.58 -33.99
N THR A 219 -26.78 -56.92 -34.36
CA THR A 219 -27.67 -57.42 -35.43
C THR A 219 -28.42 -56.26 -36.09
N PHE A 220 -27.82 -55.70 -37.14
CA PHE A 220 -28.57 -55.03 -38.20
C PHE A 220 -28.24 -55.75 -39.51
N ALA A 221 -29.08 -56.73 -39.84
CA ALA A 221 -29.11 -57.31 -41.18
C ALA A 221 -29.80 -56.30 -42.10
N LEU A 222 -29.02 -55.69 -42.99
CA LEU A 222 -29.48 -54.80 -44.04
C LEU A 222 -30.11 -55.66 -45.16
N ASN A 223 -31.42 -55.83 -45.14
CA ASN A 223 -32.15 -56.35 -46.30
C ASN A 223 -32.20 -55.27 -47.38
N LYS A 224 -31.59 -55.54 -48.54
CA LYS A 224 -31.80 -54.77 -49.76
C LYS A 224 -33.01 -55.31 -50.53
N PRO A 225 -33.74 -54.43 -51.25
CA PRO A 225 -34.92 -54.79 -52.03
C PRO A 225 -34.61 -55.69 -53.22
#